data_AF-E8N3G9-F1
#
_entry.id   AF-E8N3G9-F1
#
_cell.length_a   1.000
_cell.length_b   1.000
_cell.length_c   1.000
_cell.angle_alpha   90.00
_cell.angle_beta   90.00
_cell.angle_gamma   90.00
#
_symmetry.space_group_name_H-M   'P 1'
#
loop_
_entity.id
_entity.type
_entity.pdbx_description
1 polymer ?
#
loop_
_entity_poly.entity_id
_entity_poly.type
_entity_poly.pdbx_seq_one_letter_code
_entity_poly.pdbx_strand_id
1 'polypeptide(L)'
;MTEQTNVVIPTSSEERTWAMLAHLSVLINLVTGLLGPVVALVIYLSYKDRSRYVAYHALQSLVLQLVAWVGFGAVTGIMWGIVGALSAILIGLCLIPFACAVTLVPLAVPVYGIVAAIETSQGRDFRYWLIGDWVRSTLEG
;
A
#
# COMPACT_ATOMS: atom_id res chain seq x y z
N MET A 1 -5.96 -42.96 -19.68
CA MET A 1 -6.76 -41.73 -19.49
C MET A 1 -6.39 -41.19 -18.12
N THR A 2 -5.32 -40.40 -18.03
CA THR A 2 -4.85 -39.80 -16.78
C THR A 2 -5.58 -38.49 -16.57
N GLU A 3 -6.55 -38.47 -15.66
CA GLU A 3 -7.05 -37.22 -15.09
C GLU A 3 -5.88 -36.50 -14.43
N GLN A 4 -5.35 -35.47 -15.10
CA GLN A 4 -4.56 -34.45 -14.43
C GLN A 4 -5.53 -33.69 -13.53
N THR A 5 -5.72 -34.19 -12.31
CA THR A 5 -6.30 -33.38 -11.24
C THR A 5 -5.43 -32.14 -11.14
N ASN A 6 -5.97 -30.99 -11.57
CA ASN A 6 -5.37 -29.68 -11.30
C ASN A 6 -5.22 -29.60 -9.78
N VAL A 7 -4.04 -29.97 -9.26
CA VAL A 7 -3.70 -29.79 -7.86
C VAL A 7 -3.57 -28.29 -7.71
N VAL A 8 -4.66 -27.63 -7.33
CA VAL A 8 -4.61 -26.27 -6.82
C VAL A 8 -3.78 -26.36 -5.55
N ILE A 9 -2.47 -26.16 -5.67
CA ILE A 9 -1.57 -26.12 -4.52
C ILE A 9 -2.07 -24.93 -3.68
N PRO A 10 -2.63 -25.17 -2.49
CA PRO A 10 -3.09 -24.08 -1.65
C PRO A 10 -1.90 -23.19 -1.32
N THR A 11 -2.12 -21.87 -1.30
CA THR A 11 -1.08 -20.90 -0.92
C THR A 11 -0.42 -21.32 0.39
N SER A 12 0.91 -21.42 0.37
CA SER A 12 1.65 -21.94 1.51
C SER A 12 1.60 -20.96 2.69
N SER A 13 1.79 -21.47 3.91
CA SER A 13 1.87 -20.62 5.11
C SER A 13 2.98 -19.56 5.00
N GLU A 14 4.07 -19.88 4.31
CA GLU A 14 5.17 -18.97 4.06
C GLU A 14 4.73 -17.84 3.12
N GLU A 15 4.08 -18.17 2.00
CA GLU A 15 3.57 -17.17 1.05
C GLU A 15 2.58 -16.19 1.70
N ARG A 16 1.68 -16.70 2.55
CA ARG A 16 0.74 -15.86 3.32
C ARG A 16 1.48 -14.91 4.26
N THR A 17 2.54 -15.40 4.91
CA THR A 17 3.36 -14.58 5.81
C THR A 17 4.06 -13.46 5.04
N TRP A 18 4.66 -13.76 3.90
CA TRP A 18 5.34 -12.74 3.08
C TRP A 18 4.37 -11.72 2.47
N ALA A 19 3.19 -12.17 2.02
CA ALA A 19 2.13 -11.27 1.55
C ALA A 19 1.65 -10.33 2.67
N MET A 20 1.43 -10.87 3.88
CA MET A 20 1.07 -10.10 5.07
C MET A 20 2.15 -9.07 5.41
N LEU A 21 3.42 -9.48 5.45
CA LEU A 21 4.55 -8.58 5.72
C LEU A 21 4.68 -7.47 4.68
N ALA A 22 4.39 -7.77 3.41
CA ALA A 22 4.41 -6.77 2.35
C ALA A 22 3.38 -5.67 2.59
N HIS A 23 2.18 -5.99 3.07
CA HIS A 23 1.18 -4.98 3.44
C HIS A 23 1.53 -4.27 4.75
N LEU A 24 2.04 -4.98 5.76
CA LEU A 24 2.49 -4.37 7.03
C LEU A 24 3.66 -3.41 6.87
N SER A 25 4.42 -3.49 5.78
CA SER A 25 5.48 -2.53 5.47
C SER A 25 5.00 -1.07 5.46
N VAL A 26 3.70 -0.83 5.21
CA VAL A 26 3.10 0.51 5.30
C VAL A 26 3.30 1.17 6.66
N LEU A 27 3.35 0.38 7.75
CA LEU A 27 3.53 0.88 9.11
C LEU A 27 4.94 1.42 9.33
N ILE A 28 5.92 0.93 8.58
CA ILE A 28 7.30 1.42 8.63
C ILE A 28 7.36 2.89 8.20
N ASN A 29 6.47 3.32 7.30
CA ASN A 29 6.39 4.73 6.89
C ASN A 29 6.00 5.66 8.04
N LEU A 30 5.27 5.18 9.05
CA LEU A 30 4.87 6.02 10.19
C LEU A 30 6.07 6.46 11.03
N VAL A 31 7.15 5.67 11.03
CA VAL A 31 8.38 5.97 11.79
C VAL A 31 9.45 6.57 10.88
N THR A 32 9.55 6.09 9.64
CA THR A 32 10.68 6.38 8.74
C THR A 32 10.34 7.34 7.61
N GLY A 33 9.05 7.67 7.45
CA GLY A 33 8.54 8.36 6.28
C GLY A 33 8.43 7.45 5.06
N LEU A 34 9.55 6.90 4.57
CA LEU A 34 9.65 6.39 3.19
C LEU A 34 10.14 4.94 3.06
N LEU A 35 10.49 4.24 4.15
CA LEU A 35 11.10 2.91 4.02
C LEU A 35 10.09 1.76 3.76
N GLY A 36 8.79 1.99 3.95
CA GLY A 36 7.74 1.01 3.67
C GLY A 36 7.69 0.54 2.20
N PRO A 37 7.63 1.44 1.20
CA PRO A 37 7.71 1.07 -0.21
C PRO A 37 8.97 0.27 -0.55
N VAL A 38 10.11 0.61 0.06
CA VAL A 38 11.38 -0.09 -0.17
C VAL A 38 11.27 -1.54 0.27
N VAL A 39 10.69 -1.80 1.45
CA VAL A 39 10.46 -3.16 1.93
C VAL A 39 9.50 -3.93 1.02
N ALA A 40 8.39 -3.31 0.60
CA ALA A 40 7.44 -3.93 -0.34
C ALA A 40 8.10 -4.27 -1.69
N LEU A 41 8.95 -3.38 -2.21
CA LEU A 41 9.72 -3.59 -3.44
C LEU A 41 10.72 -4.74 -3.31
N VAL A 42 11.45 -4.81 -2.19
CA VAL A 42 12.40 -5.89 -1.93
C VAL A 42 11.69 -7.24 -1.88
N ILE A 43 10.52 -7.32 -1.23
CA ILE A 43 9.70 -8.53 -1.20
C ILE A 43 9.22 -8.88 -2.61
N TYR A 44 8.72 -7.92 -3.38
CA TYR A 44 8.31 -8.13 -4.77
C TYR A 44 9.44 -8.72 -5.60
N LEU A 45 10.62 -8.09 -5.62
CA LEU A 45 11.76 -8.56 -6.41
C LEU A 45 12.26 -9.94 -5.97
N SER A 46 12.19 -10.24 -4.68
CA SER A 46 12.62 -11.53 -4.13
C SER A 46 11.67 -12.67 -4.49
N TYR A 47 10.37 -12.37 -4.64
CA TYR A 47 9.31 -13.35 -4.88
C TYR A 47 8.72 -13.34 -6.29
N LYS A 48 9.07 -12.39 -7.16
CA LYS A 48 8.48 -12.26 -8.51
C LYS A 48 8.56 -13.54 -9.35
N ASP A 49 9.66 -14.29 -9.22
CA ASP A 49 9.91 -15.53 -9.96
C ASP A 49 9.60 -16.79 -9.13
N ARG A 50 9.26 -16.63 -7.84
CA ARG A 50 9.05 -17.73 -6.89
C ARG A 50 7.57 -17.96 -6.57
N SER A 51 6.79 -16.89 -6.41
CA SER A 51 5.38 -16.95 -6.04
C SER A 51 4.60 -15.79 -6.64
N ARG A 52 3.64 -16.12 -7.52
CA ARG A 52 2.73 -15.12 -8.10
C ARG A 52 1.84 -14.47 -7.04
N TYR A 53 1.46 -15.20 -5.99
CA TYR A 53 0.64 -14.69 -4.89
C TYR A 53 1.38 -13.61 -4.09
N VAL A 54 2.61 -13.90 -3.65
CA VAL A 54 3.43 -12.93 -2.90
C VAL A 54 3.78 -11.74 -3.78
N ALA A 55 4.15 -11.98 -5.04
CA ALA A 55 4.46 -10.92 -5.99
C ALA A 55 3.27 -9.98 -6.22
N TYR A 56 2.06 -10.52 -6.37
CA TYR A 56 0.83 -9.73 -6.50
C TYR A 56 0.61 -8.81 -5.30
N HIS A 57 0.59 -9.36 -4.08
CA HIS A 57 0.34 -8.56 -2.89
C HIS A 57 1.46 -7.57 -2.58
N ALA A 58 2.71 -7.92 -2.84
CA ALA A 58 3.85 -7.03 -2.67
C ALA A 58 3.80 -5.85 -3.65
N LEU A 59 3.51 -6.10 -4.91
CA LEU A 59 3.34 -5.04 -5.92
C LEU A 59 2.12 -4.16 -5.59
N GLN A 60 1.01 -4.77 -5.15
CA GLN A 60 -0.19 -4.04 -4.73
C GLN A 60 0.09 -3.11 -3.55
N SER A 61 0.83 -3.57 -2.55
CA SER A 61 1.26 -2.77 -1.40
C SER A 61 2.20 -1.65 -1.83
N LEU A 62 3.20 -1.95 -2.67
CA LEU A 62 4.13 -0.96 -3.20
C LEU A 62 3.40 0.18 -3.91
N VAL A 63 2.50 -0.17 -4.84
CA VAL A 63 1.75 0.81 -5.64
C VAL A 63 0.83 1.64 -4.75
N LEU A 64 0.12 1.03 -3.78
CA LEU A 64 -0.70 1.78 -2.83
C LEU A 64 0.15 2.82 -2.09
N GLN A 65 1.31 2.41 -1.57
CA GLN A 65 2.18 3.29 -0.80
C GLN A 65 2.76 4.41 -1.66
N LEU A 66 3.12 4.15 -2.92
CA LEU A 66 3.58 5.17 -3.87
C LEU A 66 2.47 6.16 -4.24
N VAL A 67 1.24 5.67 -4.50
CA VAL A 67 0.08 6.53 -4.77
C VAL A 67 -0.25 7.38 -3.54
N ALA A 68 -0.17 6.82 -2.33
CA ALA A 68 -0.35 7.56 -1.11
C ALA A 68 0.73 8.64 -0.94
N TRP A 69 2.00 8.29 -1.14
CA TRP A 69 3.12 9.23 -1.01
C TRP A 69 3.06 10.37 -2.03
N VAL A 70 2.92 10.04 -3.30
CA VAL A 70 2.95 11.05 -4.37
C VAL A 70 1.63 11.81 -4.43
N GLY A 71 0.49 11.11 -4.40
CA GLY A 71 -0.83 11.73 -4.48
C GLY A 71 -1.17 12.55 -3.24
N PHE A 72 -1.29 11.89 -2.08
CA PHE A 72 -1.66 12.60 -0.85
C PHE A 72 -0.54 13.50 -0.32
N GLY A 73 0.72 13.08 -0.44
CA GLY A 73 1.87 13.90 -0.01
C GLY A 73 1.99 15.19 -0.81
N ALA A 74 1.82 15.16 -2.15
CA ALA A 74 1.87 16.38 -2.95
C ALA A 74 0.71 17.33 -2.63
N VAL A 75 -0.53 16.83 -2.53
CA VAL A 75 -1.70 17.65 -2.17
C VAL A 75 -1.53 18.28 -0.79
N THR A 76 -1.09 17.49 0.19
CA THR A 76 -0.86 17.97 1.56
C THR A 76 0.25 19.01 1.59
N GLY A 77 1.37 18.77 0.89
CA GLY A 77 2.49 19.70 0.80
C GLY A 77 2.14 21.03 0.14
N ILE A 78 1.40 21.01 -0.99
CA ILE A 78 0.94 22.21 -1.67
C ILE A 78 0.02 23.04 -0.76
N MET A 79 -0.95 22.38 -0.11
CA MET A 79 -1.88 23.03 0.79
C MET A 79 -1.16 23.66 1.99
N TRP A 80 -0.22 22.95 2.64
CA TRP A 80 0.58 23.51 3.73
C TRP A 80 1.50 24.65 3.26
N GLY A 81 2.02 24.59 2.04
CA GLY A 81 2.75 25.71 1.42
C GLY A 81 1.89 26.96 1.27
N ILE A 82 0.64 26.81 0.80
CA ILE A 82 -0.33 27.91 0.70
C ILE A 82 -0.68 28.47 2.07
N VAL A 83 -0.98 27.60 3.04
CA VAL A 83 -1.29 28.01 4.42
C VAL A 83 -0.11 28.73 5.05
N GLY A 84 1.11 28.22 4.91
CA GLY A 84 2.32 28.85 5.41
C GLY A 84 2.55 30.23 4.82
N ALA A 85 2.40 30.37 3.50
CA ALA A 85 2.54 31.67 2.82
C ALA A 85 1.47 32.69 3.27
N LEU A 86 0.21 32.27 3.40
CA LEU A 86 -0.89 33.14 3.83
C LEU A 86 -0.91 33.43 5.34
N SER A 87 -0.19 32.65 6.15
CA SER A 87 -0.10 32.88 7.59
C SER A 87 0.61 34.18 7.94
N ALA A 88 1.46 34.69 7.04
CA ALA A 88 2.10 36.01 7.16
C ALA A 88 1.10 37.18 7.21
N ILE A 89 -0.15 36.97 6.76
CA ILE A 89 -1.21 37.99 6.70
C ILE A 89 -2.42 37.60 7.57
N LEU A 90 -2.21 36.79 8.63
CA LEU A 90 -3.24 36.25 9.56
C LEU A 90 -4.30 35.31 8.94
N ILE A 91 -4.57 35.40 7.64
CA ILE A 91 -5.55 34.58 6.90
C ILE A 91 -5.16 33.09 6.91
N GLY A 92 -3.86 32.77 6.83
CA GLY A 92 -3.39 31.39 6.91
C GLY A 92 -3.74 30.70 8.23
N LEU A 93 -3.85 31.46 9.34
CA LEU A 93 -4.19 30.90 10.65
C LEU A 93 -5.62 30.32 10.67
N CYS A 94 -6.55 30.94 9.95
CA CYS A 94 -7.93 30.43 9.79
C CYS A 94 -8.00 29.16 8.95
N LEU A 95 -7.01 28.89 8.09
CA LEU A 95 -6.95 27.71 7.23
C LEU A 95 -6.29 26.50 7.89
N ILE A 96 -5.60 26.69 9.02
CA ILE A 96 -4.97 25.61 9.80
C ILE A 96 -5.94 24.46 10.14
N PRO A 97 -7.15 24.67 10.67
CA PRO A 97 -8.05 23.55 10.98
C PRO A 97 -8.42 22.73 9.74
N PHE A 98 -8.57 23.37 8.57
CA PHE A 98 -8.82 22.67 7.31
C PHE A 98 -7.61 21.86 6.86
N ALA A 99 -6.40 22.43 6.95
CA ALA A 99 -5.16 21.72 6.62
C ALA A 99 -4.91 20.51 7.55
N CYS A 100 -5.22 20.64 8.84
CA CYS A 100 -5.17 19.52 9.78
C CYS A 100 -6.15 18.41 9.39
N ALA A 101 -7.39 18.74 9.01
CA ALA A 101 -8.37 17.74 8.58
C ALA A 101 -7.91 16.95 7.34
N VAL A 102 -7.33 17.64 6.34
CA VAL A 102 -6.79 16.99 5.14
C VAL A 102 -5.58 16.09 5.47
N THR A 103 -4.77 16.46 6.47
CA THR A 103 -3.62 15.66 6.92
C THR A 103 -4.05 14.34 7.57
N LEU A 104 -5.29 14.24 8.09
CA LEU A 104 -5.82 13.00 8.68
C LEU A 104 -6.24 11.97 7.63
N VAL A 105 -6.58 12.39 6.41
CA VAL A 105 -7.04 11.49 5.34
C VAL A 105 -6.02 10.39 4.99
N PRO A 106 -4.72 10.67 4.80
CA PRO A 106 -3.72 9.63 4.54
C PRO A 106 -3.51 8.63 5.69
N LEU A 107 -4.02 8.88 6.90
CA LEU A 107 -3.99 7.88 7.99
C LEU A 107 -4.91 6.68 7.72
N ALA A 108 -5.82 6.76 6.75
CA ALA A 108 -6.60 5.60 6.31
C ALA A 108 -5.75 4.54 5.59
N VAL A 109 -4.63 4.94 4.98
CA VAL A 109 -3.73 4.05 4.21
C VAL A 109 -3.11 2.95 5.07
N PRO A 110 -2.49 3.23 6.25
CA PRO A 110 -1.98 2.18 7.12
C PRO A 110 -3.09 1.27 7.65
N VAL A 111 -4.28 1.79 7.95
CA VAL A 111 -5.44 0.97 8.36
C VAL A 111 -5.80 -0.03 7.26
N TYR A 112 -5.85 0.43 6.01
CA TYR A 112 -6.17 -0.42 4.89
C TYR A 112 -5.09 -1.49 4.63
N GLY A 113 -3.82 -1.15 4.86
CA GLY A 113 -2.72 -2.13 4.85
C GLY A 113 -2.81 -3.18 5.96
N ILE A 114 -3.26 -2.81 7.16
CA ILE A 114 -3.50 -3.78 8.25
C ILE A 114 -4.65 -4.73 7.86
N VAL A 115 -5.74 -4.22 7.29
CA VAL A 115 -6.85 -5.07 6.81
C VAL A 115 -6.36 -6.03 5.73
N ALA A 116 -5.58 -5.53 4.76
CA ALA A 116 -4.98 -6.36 3.72
C ALA A 116 -4.05 -7.44 4.29
N ALA A 117 -3.25 -7.10 5.31
CA ALA A 117 -2.38 -8.04 6.02
C ALA A 117 -3.18 -9.14 6.73
N ILE A 118 -4.28 -8.79 7.41
CA ILE A 118 -5.15 -9.76 8.07
C ILE A 118 -5.78 -10.70 7.05
N GLU A 119 -6.35 -10.17 5.97
CA GLU A 119 -6.99 -11.01 4.95
C GLU A 119 -6.00 -11.95 4.25
N THR A 120 -4.80 -11.46 3.90
CA THR A 120 -3.75 -12.31 3.29
C THR A 120 -3.20 -13.35 4.26
N SER A 121 -3.13 -13.05 5.57
CA SER A 121 -2.75 -14.05 6.59
C SER A 121 -3.73 -15.23 6.66
N GLN A 122 -5.02 -14.98 6.40
CA GLN A 122 -6.07 -16.01 6.31
C GLN A 122 -6.05 -16.77 4.98
N GLY A 123 -5.15 -16.41 4.05
CA GLY A 123 -5.09 -16.98 2.71
C GLY A 123 -6.15 -16.44 1.76
N ARG A 124 -6.81 -15.32 2.10
CA ARG A 124 -7.75 -14.65 1.19
C ARG A 124 -6.94 -13.84 0.17
N ASP A 125 -7.44 -13.81 -1.06
CA ASP A 125 -6.87 -12.99 -2.13
C ASP A 125 -7.44 -11.57 -2.03
N PHE A 126 -6.80 -10.77 -1.17
CA PHE A 126 -7.24 -9.41 -0.92
C PHE A 126 -6.81 -8.46 -2.05
N ARG A 127 -7.77 -7.66 -2.53
CA ARG A 127 -7.57 -6.68 -3.60
C ARG A 127 -7.95 -5.28 -3.14
N TYR A 128 -7.04 -4.32 -3.34
CA TYR A 128 -7.34 -2.91 -3.17
C TYR A 128 -8.30 -2.48 -4.27
N TRP A 129 -9.42 -1.86 -3.93
CA TRP A 129 -10.43 -1.47 -4.93
C TRP A 129 -9.83 -0.60 -6.04
N LEU A 130 -8.94 0.34 -5.68
CA LEU A 130 -8.43 1.32 -6.63
C LEU A 130 -7.41 0.76 -7.64
N ILE A 131 -6.64 -0.27 -7.25
CA ILE A 131 -5.44 -0.71 -8.00
C ILE A 131 -5.36 -2.23 -8.21
N GLY A 132 -6.23 -3.01 -7.59
CA GLY A 132 -6.15 -4.47 -7.58
C GLY A 132 -6.29 -5.11 -8.96
N ASP A 133 -7.14 -4.57 -9.81
CA ASP A 133 -7.39 -5.10 -11.17
C ASP A 133 -6.24 -4.77 -12.13
N TRP A 134 -5.68 -3.56 -12.02
CA TRP A 134 -4.51 -3.15 -12.81
C TRP A 134 -3.27 -3.98 -12.46
N VAL A 135 -2.96 -4.14 -11.17
CA VAL A 135 -1.80 -4.93 -10.72
C VAL A 135 -1.92 -6.40 -11.17
N ARG A 136 -3.15 -6.95 -11.16
CA ARG A 136 -3.40 -8.33 -11.61
C ARG A 136 -3.07 -8.51 -13.08
N SER A 137 -3.49 -7.57 -13.92
CA SER A 137 -3.22 -7.59 -15.37
C SER A 137 -1.72 -7.54 -15.68
N THR A 138 -0.91 -6.81 -14.88
CA THR A 138 0.54 -6.71 -15.06
C THR A 138 1.27 -8.03 -14.77
N LEU A 139 0.68 -8.93 -13.99
CA LEU A 139 1.26 -10.23 -13.65
C LEU A 139 0.69 -11.38 -14.48
N GLU A 140 -0.32 -11.12 -15.32
CA GLU A 140 -0.95 -12.10 -16.21
C GLU A 140 -0.57 -11.90 -17.69
N GLY A 141 -0.06 -10.73 -18.07
CA GLY A 141 0.54 -10.46 -19.38
C GLY A 141 1.99 -10.89 -19.47
#